data_AF-C3Z832-F1
#
_entry.id   AF-C3Z832-F1
#
_cell.length_a   1.000
_cell.length_b   1.000
_cell.length_c   1.000
_cell.angle_alpha   90.00
_cell.angle_beta   90.00
_cell.angle_gamma   90.00
#
_symmetry.space_group_name_H-M   'P 1'
#
loop_
_entity.id
_entity.type
_entity.pdbx_description
1 polymer ?
#
loop_
_entity_poly.entity_id
_entity_poly.type
_entity_poly.pdbx_seq_one_letter_code
_entity_poly.pdbx_strand_id
1 'polypeptide(L)'
;MVRAVKWVNEVVEAAPYVPTIETLDKYNCDFCVHGDDIPLTPDGHDAYAEVKNGGRYKECKRTAGVSTTDLVGRMLLLTKTHHDRKNEAQLPRDKVEELRENPQARSPVSESRLESCLMGGMSYRETAARLSRLHRDQPQSPMERAVWWIEHVIKHGGLPHLRARAVELPWYQYYLLDVAAFLLGICSAVLGTLWYSCTFVCMKVCCKRGGKLKSQ
;
A
#
# COMPACT_ATOMS: atom_id res chain seq x y z
N MET A 1 4.40 -13.83 6.80
CA MET A 1 3.80 -12.47 6.70
C MET A 1 2.85 -12.36 5.51
N VAL A 2 3.32 -12.58 4.26
CA VAL A 2 2.48 -12.42 3.05
C VAL A 2 1.21 -13.29 3.07
N ARG A 3 1.28 -14.54 3.55
CA ARG A 3 0.12 -15.44 3.70
C ARG A 3 -1.01 -14.91 4.61
N ALA A 4 -0.72 -13.94 5.49
CA ALA A 4 -1.72 -13.38 6.41
C ALA A 4 -2.48 -12.18 5.83
N VAL A 5 -2.13 -11.73 4.62
CA VAL A 5 -2.80 -10.60 3.96
C VAL A 5 -4.14 -11.06 3.40
N LYS A 6 -5.21 -10.30 3.71
CA LYS A 6 -6.61 -10.69 3.39
C LYS A 6 -6.91 -11.00 1.92
N TRP A 7 -6.13 -10.42 1.00
CA TRP A 7 -6.33 -10.56 -0.45
C TRP A 7 -5.46 -11.67 -1.07
N VAL A 8 -4.60 -12.34 -0.29
CA VAL A 8 -3.69 -13.35 -0.81
C VAL A 8 -4.32 -14.73 -0.64
N ASN A 9 -4.48 -15.46 -1.74
CA ASN A 9 -4.99 -16.83 -1.74
C ASN A 9 -3.86 -17.86 -1.61
N GLU A 10 -2.79 -17.69 -2.37
CA GLU A 10 -1.63 -18.59 -2.42
C GLU A 10 -0.34 -17.78 -2.39
N VAL A 11 0.73 -18.39 -1.86
CA VAL A 11 2.07 -17.81 -1.85
C VAL A 11 3.04 -18.80 -2.45
N VAL A 12 3.64 -18.39 -3.56
CA VAL A 12 4.74 -19.09 -4.23
C VAL A 12 6.05 -18.69 -3.57
N GLU A 13 6.77 -19.69 -3.06
CA GLU A 13 8.10 -19.50 -2.46
C GLU A 13 9.18 -19.66 -3.54
N ALA A 14 10.32 -18.99 -3.36
CA ALA A 14 11.42 -18.97 -4.32
C ALA A 14 11.00 -18.55 -5.75
N ALA A 15 10.10 -17.57 -5.85
CA ALA A 15 9.74 -16.97 -7.12
C ALA A 15 10.98 -16.34 -7.80
N PRO A 16 11.08 -16.42 -9.14
CA PRO A 16 12.19 -15.81 -9.86
C PRO A 16 12.19 -14.28 -9.67
N TYR A 17 13.38 -13.70 -9.69
CA TYR A 17 13.55 -12.25 -9.49
C TYR A 17 12.91 -11.43 -10.61
N VAL A 18 13.05 -11.89 -11.85
CA VAL A 18 12.44 -11.29 -13.04
C VAL A 18 11.26 -12.18 -13.47
N PRO A 19 10.03 -11.66 -13.53
CA PRO A 19 8.90 -12.44 -14.00
C PRO A 19 8.94 -12.57 -15.52
N THR A 20 8.78 -13.80 -16.00
CA THR A 20 8.71 -14.15 -17.43
C THR A 20 7.34 -14.70 -17.77
N ILE A 21 6.98 -14.74 -19.05
CA ILE A 21 5.71 -15.33 -19.51
C ILE A 21 5.59 -16.80 -19.05
N GLU A 22 6.68 -17.55 -19.11
CA GLU A 22 6.75 -18.94 -18.63
C GLU A 22 6.42 -19.04 -17.13
N THR A 23 6.86 -18.06 -16.33
CA THR A 23 6.56 -18.03 -14.90
C THR A 23 5.07 -17.84 -14.67
N LEU A 24 4.42 -16.96 -15.44
CA LEU A 24 2.97 -16.78 -15.33
C LEU A 24 2.21 -18.04 -15.76
N ASP A 25 2.64 -18.70 -16.84
CA ASP A 25 1.99 -19.90 -17.35
C ASP A 25 2.16 -21.10 -16.40
N LYS A 26 3.32 -21.24 -15.78
CA LYS A 26 3.60 -22.28 -14.77
C LYS A 26 2.61 -22.24 -13.61
N TYR A 27 2.19 -21.04 -13.20
CA TYR A 27 1.26 -20.84 -12.09
C TYR A 27 -0.15 -20.46 -12.56
N ASN A 28 -0.45 -20.64 -13.86
CA ASN A 28 -1.75 -20.33 -14.46
C ASN A 28 -2.28 -18.92 -14.08
N CYS A 29 -1.40 -17.92 -14.14
CA CYS A 29 -1.68 -16.53 -13.79
C CYS A 29 -2.01 -15.72 -15.05
N ASP A 30 -3.15 -15.04 -15.12
CA ASP A 30 -3.53 -14.27 -16.32
C ASP A 30 -2.58 -13.08 -16.59
N PHE A 31 -2.25 -12.33 -15.54
CA PHE A 31 -1.39 -11.15 -15.59
C PHE A 31 -0.61 -10.98 -14.29
N CYS A 32 0.50 -10.26 -14.35
CA CYS A 32 1.23 -9.82 -13.15
C CYS A 32 0.92 -8.35 -12.86
N VAL A 33 1.05 -7.97 -11.59
CA VAL A 33 0.80 -6.60 -11.12
C VAL A 33 2.03 -6.09 -10.40
N HIS A 34 2.50 -4.90 -10.76
CA HIS A 34 3.54 -4.20 -10.02
C HIS A 34 3.21 -2.70 -9.87
N GLY A 35 3.97 -2.02 -9.01
CA GLY A 35 3.85 -0.58 -8.80
C GLY A 35 4.24 0.19 -10.04
N ASP A 36 3.94 1.49 -10.05
CA ASP A 36 4.33 2.41 -11.12
C ASP A 36 5.79 2.90 -11.04
N ASP A 37 6.63 2.19 -10.27
CA ASP A 37 8.07 2.43 -10.16
C ASP A 37 8.79 1.86 -11.42
N ILE A 38 9.91 2.46 -11.85
CA ILE A 38 10.69 1.99 -13.01
C ILE A 38 11.58 0.82 -12.58
N PRO A 39 11.25 -0.44 -12.94
CA PRO A 39 11.96 -1.61 -12.46
C PRO A 39 13.09 -1.95 -13.44
N LEU A 40 14.30 -1.46 -13.15
CA LEU A 40 15.47 -1.71 -13.99
C LEU A 40 16.24 -2.94 -13.50
N THR A 41 16.63 -3.79 -14.43
CA THR A 41 17.64 -4.84 -14.25
C THR A 41 19.03 -4.21 -14.05
N PRO A 42 20.03 -4.97 -13.53
CA PRO A 42 21.41 -4.49 -13.41
C PRO A 42 22.00 -3.94 -14.70
N ASP A 43 21.54 -4.45 -15.85
CA ASP A 43 21.96 -4.04 -17.19
C ASP A 43 21.22 -2.79 -17.70
N GLY A 44 20.31 -2.22 -16.92
CA GLY A 44 19.55 -1.02 -17.25
C GLY A 44 18.33 -1.26 -18.13
N HIS A 45 17.96 -2.51 -18.39
CA HIS A 45 16.75 -2.88 -19.13
C HIS A 45 15.55 -3.03 -18.19
N ASP A 46 14.34 -2.76 -18.69
CA ASP A 46 13.09 -2.94 -17.93
C ASP A 46 12.87 -4.43 -17.60
N ALA A 47 12.78 -4.75 -16.31
CA ALA A 47 12.60 -6.12 -15.83
C ALA A 47 11.26 -6.74 -16.25
N TYR A 48 10.26 -5.93 -16.61
CA TYR A 48 8.93 -6.42 -17.00
C TYR A 48 8.68 -6.29 -18.51
N ALA A 49 9.71 -5.96 -19.31
CA ALA A 49 9.58 -5.73 -20.75
C ALA A 49 8.89 -6.90 -21.47
N GLU A 50 9.29 -8.14 -21.18
CA GLU A 50 8.71 -9.35 -21.78
C GLU A 50 7.21 -9.48 -21.48
N VAL A 51 6.82 -9.29 -20.21
CA VAL A 51 5.44 -9.43 -19.75
C VAL A 51 4.56 -8.27 -20.23
N LYS A 52 5.13 -7.07 -20.36
CA LYS A 52 4.50 -5.89 -20.96
C LYS A 52 4.23 -6.11 -22.45
N ASN A 53 5.22 -6.61 -23.20
CA ASN A 53 5.07 -6.92 -24.63
C ASN A 53 4.02 -8.03 -24.85
N GLY A 54 3.91 -8.98 -23.92
CA GLY A 54 2.88 -10.02 -23.93
C GLY A 54 1.48 -9.55 -23.52
N GLY A 55 1.28 -8.27 -23.17
CA GLY A 55 -0.02 -7.73 -22.76
C GLY A 55 -0.53 -8.26 -21.40
N ARG A 56 0.35 -8.88 -20.59
CA ARG A 56 0.02 -9.55 -19.32
C ARG A 56 0.54 -8.79 -18.10
N TYR A 57 0.70 -7.47 -18.24
CA TYR A 57 1.18 -6.59 -17.18
C TYR A 57 0.12 -5.57 -16.80
N LYS A 58 -0.09 -5.37 -15.49
CA LYS A 58 -0.94 -4.31 -14.95
C LYS A 58 -0.19 -3.49 -13.91
N GLU A 59 -0.49 -2.20 -13.86
CA GLU A 59 0.12 -1.27 -12.91
C GLU A 59 -0.84 -0.95 -11.77
N CYS A 60 -0.32 -0.90 -10.55
CA CYS A 60 -1.01 -0.37 -9.38
C CYS A 60 -0.29 0.88 -8.86
N LYS A 61 -1.06 1.85 -8.37
CA LYS A 61 -0.49 3.10 -7.85
C LYS A 61 0.12 2.89 -6.47
N ARG A 62 1.31 3.47 -6.27
CA ARG A 62 1.97 3.47 -4.97
C ARG A 62 1.10 4.09 -3.87
N THR A 63 1.05 3.44 -2.71
CA THR A 63 0.36 4.00 -1.54
C THR A 63 1.13 5.19 -0.99
N ALA A 64 0.48 6.36 -0.95
CA ALA A 64 1.10 7.58 -0.43
C ALA A 64 1.35 7.50 1.09
N GLY A 65 2.47 8.08 1.53
CA GLY A 65 2.77 8.24 2.96
C GLY A 65 3.24 6.99 3.69
N VAL A 66 3.60 5.92 2.97
CA VAL A 66 4.22 4.72 3.56
C VAL A 66 5.25 4.11 2.60
N SER A 67 6.44 3.80 3.11
CA SER A 67 7.45 3.00 2.42
C SER A 67 8.42 2.39 3.43
N THR A 68 9.17 1.35 3.05
CA THR A 68 10.21 0.79 3.91
C THR A 68 11.26 1.84 4.29
N THR A 69 11.64 2.72 3.35
CA THR A 69 12.57 3.83 3.60
C THR A 69 12.01 4.84 4.60
N ASP A 70 10.72 5.17 4.50
CA ASP A 70 10.04 6.06 5.46
C ASP A 70 9.98 5.43 6.85
N LEU A 71 9.61 4.15 6.96
CA LEU A 71 9.58 3.44 8.24
C LEU A 71 10.97 3.35 8.88
N VAL A 72 12.00 3.00 8.11
CA VAL A 72 13.39 3.00 8.57
C VAL A 72 13.82 4.42 8.96
N GLY A 73 13.45 5.43 8.18
CA GLY A 73 13.69 6.84 8.50
C GLY A 73 13.09 7.24 9.84
N ARG A 74 11.84 6.85 10.13
CA ARG A 74 11.19 7.10 11.43
C ARG A 74 11.89 6.37 12.57
N MET A 75 12.24 5.10 12.38
CA MET A 75 13.02 4.33 13.37
C MET A 75 14.37 5.00 13.66
N LEU A 76 15.06 5.50 12.64
CA LEU A 76 16.36 6.14 12.78
C LEU A 76 16.27 7.55 13.39
N LEU A 77 15.25 8.34 13.03
CA LEU A 77 15.05 9.69 13.59
C LEU A 77 14.71 9.62 15.08
N LEU A 78 13.91 8.64 15.50
CA LEU A 78 13.69 8.34 16.92
C LEU A 78 15.01 8.05 17.65
N THR A 79 16.02 7.48 16.97
CA THR A 79 17.33 7.21 17.57
C THR A 79 18.30 8.40 17.58
N LYS A 80 18.09 9.45 16.75
CA LYS A 80 18.97 10.63 16.75
C LYS A 80 18.67 11.58 17.90
N THR A 81 17.40 11.74 18.26
CA THR A 81 16.97 12.61 19.37
C THR A 81 17.43 12.13 20.74
N HIS A 82 17.66 10.82 20.93
CA HIS A 82 18.16 10.29 22.21
C HIS A 82 19.65 10.58 22.49
N HIS A 83 20.46 10.87 21.47
CA HIS A 83 21.87 11.21 21.65
C HIS A 83 22.13 12.72 21.83
N ASP A 84 21.12 13.56 21.56
CA ASP A 84 21.22 15.03 21.58
C ASP A 84 20.56 15.66 22.82
N ARG A 85 20.57 14.95 23.97
CA ARG A 85 20.07 15.45 25.27
C ARG A 85 20.87 16.64 25.85
N LYS A 86 21.72 17.30 25.04
CA LYS A 86 22.43 18.53 25.42
C LYS A 86 21.86 19.80 24.77
N ASN A 87 20.97 19.70 23.77
CA ASN A 87 20.40 20.86 23.07
C ASN A 87 18.87 20.76 22.86
N GLU A 88 18.13 20.21 23.82
CA GLU A 88 16.65 20.33 23.81
C GLU A 88 16.24 21.76 24.22
N ALA A 89 16.26 22.68 23.27
CA ALA A 89 15.23 23.71 23.25
C ALA A 89 13.96 23.03 22.73
N GLN A 90 13.02 22.72 23.63
CA GLN A 90 11.70 22.21 23.26
C GLN A 90 11.08 23.11 22.19
N LEU A 91 10.94 22.59 20.96
CA LEU A 91 10.18 23.25 19.92
C LEU A 91 8.71 23.27 20.36
N PRO A 92 8.07 24.45 20.49
CA PRO A 92 6.69 24.58 20.93
C PRO A 92 5.75 23.75 20.05
N ARG A 93 4.74 23.10 20.65
CA ARG A 93 3.76 22.24 19.96
C ARG A 93 3.16 22.91 18.73
N ASP A 94 2.90 24.19 18.84
CA ASP A 94 2.26 25.05 17.82
C ASP A 94 3.07 25.05 16.51
N LYS A 95 4.41 25.00 16.61
CA LYS A 95 5.32 24.95 15.46
C LYS A 95 5.35 23.57 14.80
N VAL A 96 5.11 22.50 15.56
CA VAL A 96 5.03 21.13 15.04
C VAL A 96 3.72 20.92 14.27
N GLU A 97 2.65 21.57 14.70
CA GLU A 97 1.36 21.59 13.98
C GLU A 97 1.45 22.40 12.67
N GLU A 98 2.09 23.56 12.69
CA GLU A 98 2.33 24.38 11.49
C GLU A 98 3.19 23.67 10.42
N LEU A 99 4.24 22.94 10.84
CA LEU A 99 5.04 22.10 9.94
C LEU A 99 4.28 20.86 9.43
N ARG A 100 3.21 20.44 10.13
CA ARG A 100 2.36 19.28 9.76
C ARG A 100 1.31 19.66 8.72
N GLU A 101 0.80 20.88 8.78
CA GLU A 101 -0.26 21.37 7.90
C GLU A 101 0.26 21.97 6.59
N ASN A 102 1.53 22.40 6.52
CA ASN A 102 2.12 22.94 5.31
C ASN A 102 2.89 21.85 4.50
N PRO A 103 2.44 21.46 3.29
CA PRO A 103 3.12 20.47 2.45
C PRO A 103 4.54 20.86 2.00
N GLN A 104 4.92 22.14 2.15
CA GLN A 104 6.25 22.68 1.83
C GLN A 104 7.14 22.87 3.06
N ALA A 105 6.63 22.65 4.29
CA ALA A 105 7.40 22.82 5.50
C ALA A 105 8.44 21.69 5.67
N ARG A 106 9.73 22.05 5.55
CA ARG A 106 10.88 21.13 5.72
C ARG A 106 11.62 21.39 7.03
N SER A 107 12.17 20.32 7.61
CA SER A 107 13.00 20.39 8.80
C SER A 107 14.30 21.18 8.53
N PRO A 108 14.58 22.25 9.28
CA PRO A 108 15.71 23.15 9.01
C PRO A 108 17.08 22.51 9.28
N VAL A 109 17.14 21.38 10.00
CA VAL A 109 18.41 20.76 10.42
C VAL A 109 18.92 19.70 9.42
N SER A 110 18.06 19.18 8.54
CA SER A 110 18.46 18.18 7.54
C SER A 110 18.96 18.80 6.23
N GLU A 111 18.43 19.95 5.82
CA GLU A 111 18.63 20.49 4.48
C GLU A 111 20.06 21.01 4.27
N SER A 112 20.64 21.73 5.22
CA SER A 112 22.00 22.29 5.10
C SER A 112 23.10 21.23 4.91
N ARG A 113 22.95 20.05 5.52
CA ARG A 113 23.88 18.91 5.34
C ARG A 113 23.58 18.08 4.09
N LEU A 114 22.32 18.01 3.65
CA LEU A 114 21.92 17.27 2.45
C LEU A 114 22.23 18.06 1.17
N GLU A 115 21.95 19.36 1.15
CA GLU A 115 22.26 20.25 0.01
C GLU A 115 23.75 20.35 -0.23
N SER A 116 24.57 20.47 0.82
CA SER A 116 26.04 20.45 0.67
C SER A 116 26.59 19.12 0.13
N CYS A 117 25.86 18.02 0.30
CA CYS A 117 26.26 16.69 -0.21
C CYS A 117 25.75 16.40 -1.63
N LEU A 118 24.61 16.98 -2.02
CA LEU A 118 23.99 16.81 -3.34
C LEU A 118 24.51 17.82 -4.38
N MET A 119 24.88 19.03 -3.94
CA MET A 119 25.36 20.10 -4.83
C MET A 119 26.85 19.96 -5.20
N GLY A 120 27.56 18.99 -4.61
CA GLY A 120 29.00 18.83 -4.75
C GLY A 120 29.46 17.91 -5.89
N GLY A 121 28.81 17.87 -7.05
CA GLY A 121 29.34 17.20 -8.26
C GLY A 121 29.75 15.71 -8.16
N MET A 122 29.43 15.02 -7.06
CA MET A 122 29.84 13.63 -6.81
C MET A 122 28.88 12.67 -7.52
N SER A 123 29.39 11.52 -7.99
CA SER A 123 28.53 10.48 -8.56
C SER A 123 27.59 9.93 -7.47
N TYR A 124 26.34 9.61 -7.82
CA TYR A 124 25.35 9.01 -6.91
C TYR A 124 25.93 7.82 -6.11
N ARG A 125 26.77 7.01 -6.76
CA ARG A 125 27.46 5.86 -6.15
C ARG A 125 28.38 6.26 -5.00
N GLU A 126 29.06 7.39 -5.11
CA GLU A 126 29.98 7.91 -4.09
C GLU A 126 29.23 8.53 -2.92
N THR A 127 28.15 9.27 -3.20
CA THR A 127 27.23 9.79 -2.19
C THR A 127 26.60 8.64 -1.39
N ALA A 128 26.13 7.59 -2.08
CA ALA A 128 25.59 6.39 -1.44
C ALA A 128 26.65 5.65 -0.62
N ALA A 129 27.88 5.50 -1.15
CA ALA A 129 28.97 4.85 -0.43
C ALA A 129 29.42 5.63 0.81
N ARG A 130 29.47 6.97 0.72
CA ARG A 130 29.80 7.85 1.84
C ARG A 130 28.72 7.83 2.91
N LEU A 131 27.45 7.92 2.51
CA LEU A 131 26.32 7.83 3.42
C LEU A 131 26.25 6.46 4.09
N SER A 132 26.58 5.38 3.36
CA SER A 132 26.67 4.02 3.90
C SER A 132 27.75 3.90 4.99
N ARG A 133 28.93 4.49 4.77
CA ARG A 133 30.00 4.52 5.79
C ARG A 133 29.55 5.25 7.06
N LEU A 134 28.98 6.44 6.90
CA LEU A 134 28.46 7.21 8.03
C LEU A 134 27.30 6.50 8.75
N HIS A 135 26.51 5.72 8.03
CA HIS A 135 25.43 4.91 8.59
C HIS A 135 25.94 3.71 9.40
N ARG A 136 27.07 3.12 9.00
CA ARG A 136 27.74 2.03 9.73
C ARG A 136 28.53 2.52 10.94
N ASP A 137 28.86 3.81 10.98
CA ASP A 137 29.63 4.44 12.05
C ASP A 137 28.72 4.84 13.23
N GLN A 138 28.04 3.85 13.82
CA GLN A 138 27.18 4.03 15.00
C GLN A 138 27.62 3.06 16.11
N PRO A 139 27.55 3.48 17.39
CA PRO A 139 28.10 2.72 18.52
C PRO A 139 27.40 1.39 18.80
N GLN A 140 26.21 1.17 18.22
CA GLN A 140 25.47 -0.09 18.28
C GLN A 140 25.17 -0.56 16.86
N SER A 141 25.32 -1.87 16.63
CA SER A 141 25.01 -2.44 15.33
C SER A 141 23.52 -2.22 14.99
N PRO A 142 23.17 -1.97 13.71
CA PRO A 142 21.78 -1.75 13.31
C PRO A 142 20.85 -2.93 13.66
N MET A 143 21.40 -4.13 13.72
CA MET A 143 20.66 -5.36 14.04
C MET A 143 20.31 -5.44 15.52
N GLU A 144 21.27 -5.24 16.43
CA GLU A 144 21.01 -5.28 17.88
C GLU A 144 20.00 -4.22 18.30
N ARG A 145 20.08 -3.04 17.68
CA ARG A 145 19.09 -1.97 17.88
C ARG A 145 17.71 -2.33 17.37
N ALA A 146 17.61 -2.96 16.21
CA ALA A 146 16.31 -3.40 15.68
C ALA A 146 15.67 -4.43 16.60
N VAL A 147 16.44 -5.39 17.11
CA VAL A 147 15.97 -6.39 18.09
C VAL A 147 15.47 -5.70 19.36
N TRP A 148 16.24 -4.77 19.92
CA TRP A 148 15.84 -4.02 21.11
C TRP A 148 14.53 -3.25 20.88
N TRP A 149 14.36 -2.60 19.73
CA TRP A 149 13.12 -1.89 19.41
C TRP A 149 11.95 -2.85 19.25
N ILE A 150 12.12 -3.99 18.57
CA ILE A 150 11.07 -5.01 18.44
C ILE A 150 10.61 -5.48 19.83
N GLU A 151 11.56 -5.79 20.72
CA GLU A 151 11.26 -6.18 22.10
C GLU A 151 10.55 -5.05 22.86
N HIS A 152 11.00 -3.80 22.69
CA HIS A 152 10.40 -2.64 23.34
C HIS A 152 8.96 -2.37 22.84
N VAL A 153 8.71 -2.49 21.54
CA VAL A 153 7.38 -2.33 20.93
C VAL A 153 6.41 -3.38 21.47
N ILE A 154 6.84 -4.64 21.52
CA ILE A 154 6.04 -5.76 22.01
C ILE A 154 5.75 -5.58 23.51
N LYS A 155 6.73 -5.11 24.28
CA LYS A 155 6.60 -4.92 25.73
C LYS A 155 5.72 -3.74 26.14
N HIS A 156 5.67 -2.68 25.33
CA HIS A 156 4.97 -1.43 25.67
C HIS A 156 3.75 -1.10 24.79
N GLY A 157 3.34 -2.00 23.88
CA GLY A 157 2.04 -1.91 23.21
C GLY A 157 1.95 -1.00 21.98
N GLY A 158 3.08 -0.72 21.31
CA GLY A 158 3.11 -0.05 20.00
C GLY A 158 3.75 1.34 19.97
N LEU A 159 4.24 1.76 18.79
CA LEU A 159 4.69 3.13 18.52
C LEU A 159 3.63 3.89 17.71
N PRO A 160 2.94 4.89 18.29
CA PRO A 160 1.93 5.69 17.58
C PRO A 160 2.47 6.33 16.30
N HIS A 161 3.75 6.73 16.29
CA HIS A 161 4.42 7.38 15.16
C HIS A 161 4.82 6.43 14.01
N LEU A 162 4.81 5.12 14.26
CA LEU A 162 5.10 4.10 13.24
C LEU A 162 3.83 3.57 12.54
N ARG A 163 2.64 4.05 12.95
CA ARG A 163 1.40 3.66 12.29
C ARG A 163 1.38 4.21 10.87
N ALA A 164 1.22 3.33 9.90
CA ALA A 164 0.92 3.73 8.53
C ALA A 164 -0.49 4.34 8.50
N ARG A 165 -0.70 5.41 7.72
CA ARG A 165 -2.00 6.07 7.54
C ARG A 165 -3.09 5.09 7.07
N ALA A 166 -2.70 3.99 6.43
CA ALA A 166 -3.59 2.90 6.04
C ALA A 166 -4.28 2.19 7.23
N VAL A 167 -3.71 2.24 8.45
CA VAL A 167 -4.33 1.65 9.65
C VAL A 167 -5.41 2.56 10.24
N GLU A 168 -5.44 3.84 9.86
CA GLU A 168 -6.46 4.81 10.28
C GLU A 168 -7.65 4.88 9.30
N LEU A 169 -7.74 3.93 8.35
CA LEU A 169 -8.88 3.84 7.44
C LEU A 169 -10.18 3.62 8.23
N PRO A 170 -11.22 4.46 8.02
CA PRO A 170 -12.53 4.25 8.63
C PRO A 170 -13.09 2.88 8.28
N TRP A 171 -13.79 2.26 9.23
CA TRP A 171 -14.32 0.89 9.07
C TRP A 171 -15.16 0.71 7.78
N TYR A 172 -15.89 1.75 7.35
CA TYR A 172 -16.70 1.70 6.13
C TYR A 172 -15.86 1.63 4.83
N GLN A 173 -14.68 2.29 4.80
CA GLN A 173 -13.73 2.17 3.68
C GLN A 173 -13.03 0.81 3.73
N TYR A 174 -12.74 0.31 4.92
CA TYR A 174 -12.13 -1.01 5.09
C TYR A 174 -13.00 -2.15 4.55
N TYR A 175 -14.33 -2.04 4.72
CA TYR A 175 -15.32 -3.01 4.23
C TYR A 175 -15.94 -2.67 2.87
N LEU A 176 -15.53 -1.57 2.22
CA LEU A 176 -16.05 -1.12 0.92
C LEU A 176 -17.58 -1.13 0.83
N LEU A 177 -18.27 -0.53 1.81
CA LEU A 177 -19.75 -0.53 1.86
C LEU A 177 -20.42 0.00 0.58
N ASP A 178 -19.78 0.93 -0.12
CA ASP A 178 -20.26 1.47 -1.40
C ASP A 178 -20.40 0.38 -2.47
N VAL A 179 -19.39 -0.50 -2.59
CA VAL A 179 -19.41 -1.63 -3.52
C VAL A 179 -20.48 -2.65 -3.11
N ALA A 180 -20.65 -2.90 -1.80
CA ALA A 180 -21.68 -3.80 -1.30
C ALA A 180 -23.09 -3.25 -1.60
N ALA A 181 -23.33 -1.96 -1.40
CA ALA A 181 -24.60 -1.31 -1.70
C ALA A 181 -24.92 -1.35 -3.20
N PHE A 182 -23.93 -1.11 -4.06
CA PHE A 182 -24.07 -1.22 -5.52
C PHE A 182 -24.47 -2.63 -5.95
N LEU A 183 -23.79 -3.66 -5.43
CA LEU A 183 -24.10 -5.06 -5.74
C LEU A 183 -25.50 -5.47 -5.23
N LEU A 184 -25.89 -5.05 -4.02
CA LEU A 184 -27.23 -5.31 -3.49
C LEU A 184 -28.31 -4.61 -4.31
N GLY A 185 -28.06 -3.39 -4.78
CA GLY A 185 -28.93 -2.67 -5.71
C GLY A 185 -29.19 -3.46 -6.99
N ILE A 186 -28.13 -3.95 -7.64
CA ILE A 186 -28.25 -4.77 -8.85
C ILE A 186 -29.02 -6.07 -8.56
N CYS A 187 -28.67 -6.79 -7.49
CA CYS A 187 -29.37 -8.02 -7.11
C CYS A 187 -30.86 -7.79 -6.86
N SER A 188 -31.23 -6.73 -6.13
CA SER A 188 -32.64 -6.39 -5.88
C SER A 188 -33.41 -6.00 -7.15
N ALA A 189 -32.77 -5.30 -8.10
CA ALA A 189 -33.39 -4.97 -9.39
C ALA A 189 -33.64 -6.22 -10.24
N VAL A 190 -32.67 -7.14 -10.29
CA VAL A 190 -32.81 -8.42 -11.01
C VAL A 190 -33.91 -9.27 -10.37
N LEU A 191 -33.92 -9.42 -9.05
CA LEU A 191 -34.96 -10.16 -8.33
C LEU A 191 -36.33 -9.50 -8.47
N GLY A 192 -36.40 -8.18 -8.41
CA GLY A 192 -37.63 -7.41 -8.57
C GLY A 192 -38.23 -7.53 -9.97
N THR A 193 -37.40 -7.49 -11.02
CA THR A 193 -37.85 -7.67 -12.41
C THR A 193 -38.30 -9.10 -12.69
N LEU A 194 -37.60 -10.11 -12.17
CA LEU A 194 -38.04 -11.51 -12.20
C LEU A 194 -39.37 -11.72 -11.47
N TRP A 195 -39.51 -11.15 -10.27
CA TRP A 195 -40.75 -11.27 -9.50
C TRP A 195 -41.93 -10.56 -10.18
N TYR A 196 -41.70 -9.34 -10.68
CA TYR A 196 -42.72 -8.57 -11.39
C TYR A 196 -43.16 -9.27 -12.67
N SER A 197 -42.22 -9.80 -13.46
CA SER A 197 -42.53 -10.54 -14.69
C SER A 197 -43.28 -11.85 -14.42
N CYS A 198 -42.87 -12.65 -13.44
CA CYS A 198 -43.61 -13.84 -13.01
C CYS A 198 -45.04 -13.50 -12.56
N THR A 199 -45.20 -12.46 -11.74
CA THR A 199 -46.50 -12.02 -11.23
C THR A 199 -47.41 -11.48 -12.34
N PHE A 200 -46.85 -10.70 -13.27
CA PHE A 200 -47.56 -10.16 -14.42
C PHE A 200 -48.02 -11.27 -15.37
N VAL A 201 -47.17 -12.27 -15.64
CA VAL A 201 -47.51 -13.44 -16.45
C VAL A 201 -48.59 -14.28 -15.75
N CYS A 202 -48.47 -14.54 -14.45
CA CYS A 202 -49.49 -15.24 -13.67
C CYS A 202 -50.85 -14.50 -13.70
N MET A 203 -50.87 -13.17 -13.53
CA MET A 203 -52.10 -12.38 -13.66
C MET A 203 -52.69 -12.43 -15.08
N LYS A 204 -51.87 -12.29 -16.14
CA LYS A 204 -52.32 -12.37 -17.53
C LYS A 204 -52.87 -13.76 -17.89
N VAL A 205 -52.31 -14.84 -17.34
CA VAL A 205 -52.73 -16.22 -17.59
C VAL A 205 -53.98 -16.59 -16.78
N CYS A 206 -54.09 -16.17 -15.52
CA CYS A 206 -55.27 -16.41 -14.68
C CYS A 206 -56.49 -15.59 -15.13
N CYS A 207 -56.32 -14.33 -15.53
CA CYS A 207 -57.43 -13.48 -15.99
C CYS A 207 -58.00 -13.90 -17.36
N LYS A 208 -57.30 -14.72 -18.16
CA LYS A 208 -57.82 -15.24 -19.44
C LYS A 208 -58.79 -16.42 -19.30
N ARG A 209 -58.86 -17.09 -18.15
CA ARG A 209 -59.71 -18.30 -17.95
C ARG A 209 -61.13 -18.04 -17.43
N GLY A 210 -61.47 -16.80 -17.04
CA GLY A 210 -62.76 -16.47 -16.41
C GLY A 210 -63.95 -16.17 -17.33
N GLY A 211 -63.80 -16.24 -18.66
CA GLY A 211 -64.85 -15.85 -19.61
C GLY A 211 -65.32 -16.99 -20.50
N LYS A 212 -66.22 -17.85 -20.00
CA LYS A 212 -67.28 -18.60 -20.74
C LYS A 212 -67.84 -19.76 -19.89
N LEU A 213 -68.83 -19.48 -19.03
CA LEU A 213 -69.91 -20.44 -18.76
C LEU A 213 -71.23 -19.71 -19.04
N LYS A 214 -71.78 -19.92 -20.25
CA LYS A 214 -73.18 -19.58 -20.54
C LYS A 214 -74.02 -20.77 -20.08
N SER A 215 -74.86 -20.53 -19.08
CA SER A 215 -75.98 -21.37 -18.70
C SER A 215 -76.90 -21.57 -19.91
N GLN A 216 -77.25 -22.82 -20.20
CA GLN A 216 -78.50 -23.20 -20.86
C GLN A 216 -79.18 -24.24 -19.99
#